data_AF-A0A8B7UPS3-F1
#
_entry.id   AF-A0A8B7UPS3-F1
#
_cell.length_a   1.000
_cell.length_b   1.000
_cell.length_c   1.000
_cell.angle_alpha   90.00
_cell.angle_beta   90.00
_cell.angle_gamma   90.00
#
_symmetry.space_group_name_H-M   'P 1'
#
loop_
_entity.id
_entity.type
_entity.pdbx_description
1 polymer ?
#
loop_
_entity_poly.entity_id
_entity_poly.type
_entity_poly.pdbx_seq_one_letter_code
_entity_poly.pdbx_strand_id
1 'polypeptide(L)'
;MAQMDQELAHTTIGKSFSTQKQVNKKPPSQTTNNNSEEEDYGAGDSVMTPVDVDLNLVSNILESYSSQAGLPGPASNLLQSMGVQLPDNTDHRPTSKPMKD
;
A
#
# COMPACT_ATOMS: atom_id res chain seq x y z
N MET A 1 -10.72 -11.12 -17.31
CA MET A 1 -10.14 -10.13 -16.38
C MET A 1 -10.76 -8.76 -16.59
N ALA A 2 -10.80 -8.22 -17.82
CA ALA A 2 -11.42 -6.90 -18.10
C ALA A 2 -12.83 -6.66 -17.50
N GLN A 3 -13.73 -7.66 -17.54
CA GLN A 3 -15.07 -7.52 -16.92
C GLN A 3 -14.99 -7.34 -15.40
N MET A 4 -14.11 -8.08 -14.72
CA MET A 4 -13.89 -7.95 -13.28
C MET A 4 -13.33 -6.56 -12.95
N ASP A 5 -12.38 -6.07 -13.76
CA ASP A 5 -11.80 -4.75 -13.56
C ASP A 5 -12.86 -3.64 -13.71
N GLN A 6 -13.77 -3.79 -14.67
CA GLN A 6 -14.90 -2.88 -14.86
C GLN A 6 -15.90 -2.92 -13.69
N GLU A 7 -16.22 -4.11 -13.17
CA GLU A 7 -17.10 -4.27 -12.01
C GLU A 7 -16.47 -3.66 -10.73
N LEU A 8 -15.15 -3.76 -10.59
CA LEU A 8 -14.42 -3.25 -9.42
C LEU A 8 -14.08 -1.76 -9.50
N ALA A 9 -13.99 -1.17 -10.70
CA ALA A 9 -13.50 0.20 -10.92
C ALA A 9 -14.22 1.26 -10.06
N HIS A 10 -15.52 1.07 -9.82
CA HIS A 10 -16.32 2.01 -9.03
C HIS A 10 -16.37 1.70 -7.53
N THR A 11 -15.72 0.62 -7.08
CA THR A 11 -15.71 0.17 -5.68
C THR A 11 -14.51 0.72 -4.91
N THR A 12 -14.59 0.74 -3.57
CA THR A 12 -13.44 1.04 -2.72
C THR A 12 -12.27 0.08 -2.95
N ILE A 13 -12.57 -1.18 -3.30
CA ILE A 13 -11.57 -2.22 -3.57
C ILE A 13 -10.83 -1.92 -4.87
N GLY A 14 -11.52 -1.46 -5.91
CA GLY A 14 -10.86 -1.02 -7.15
C GLY A 14 -9.90 0.16 -6.91
N LYS A 15 -10.23 1.03 -5.95
CA LYS A 15 -9.44 2.22 -5.60
C LYS A 15 -8.30 1.95 -4.61
N SER A 16 -8.25 0.79 -3.95
CA SER A 16 -7.23 0.49 -2.93
C SER A 16 -5.88 0.06 -3.51
N PHE A 17 -5.85 -0.41 -4.76
CA PHE A 17 -4.62 -0.89 -5.39
C PHE A 17 -3.78 0.26 -5.92
N SER A 18 -2.46 0.18 -5.71
CA SER A 18 -1.51 1.04 -6.41
C SER A 18 -1.37 0.62 -7.87
N THR A 19 -1.42 1.56 -8.81
CA THR A 19 -1.31 1.28 -10.24
C THR A 19 -0.03 1.86 -10.83
N GLN A 20 0.43 1.28 -11.93
CA GLN A 20 1.67 1.72 -12.59
C GLN A 20 1.48 3.16 -13.09
N LYS A 21 2.28 4.09 -12.56
CA LYS A 21 2.25 5.49 -12.99
C LYS A 21 2.65 5.56 -14.46
N GLN A 22 1.75 5.99 -15.34
CA GLN A 22 2.03 6.23 -16.75
C GLN A 22 2.97 7.44 -16.87
N VAL A 23 4.29 7.23 -16.90
CA VAL A 23 5.31 8.30 -16.95
C VAL A 23 5.32 9.07 -18.29
N ASN A 24 4.50 8.70 -19.28
CA ASN A 24 4.49 9.30 -20.62
C ASN A 24 3.40 10.35 -20.91
N LYS A 25 2.96 11.13 -19.91
CA LYS A 25 2.24 12.39 -20.16
C LYS A 25 2.94 13.54 -19.46
N LYS A 26 3.28 14.59 -20.24
CA LYS A 26 3.89 15.85 -19.81
C LYS A 26 3.19 16.41 -18.55
N PRO A 27 3.90 17.17 -17.69
CA PRO A 27 3.37 17.57 -16.40
C PRO A 27 2.32 18.67 -16.56
N PRO A 28 1.25 18.66 -15.75
CA PRO A 28 0.83 19.84 -15.05
C PRO A 28 1.48 19.86 -13.66
N SER A 29 1.89 21.06 -13.30
CA SER A 29 2.60 21.49 -12.10
C SER A 29 2.25 20.77 -10.80
N GLN A 30 3.31 20.44 -10.06
CA GLN A 30 3.46 20.56 -8.60
C GLN A 30 2.23 21.09 -7.85
N THR A 31 1.65 20.26 -6.96
CA THR A 31 1.32 20.64 -5.58
C THR A 31 0.97 19.37 -4.80
N THR A 32 1.70 19.16 -3.72
CA THR A 32 1.33 18.34 -2.57
C THR A 32 -0.14 18.60 -2.21
N ASN A 33 -1.00 17.60 -2.24
CA ASN A 33 -2.03 17.38 -1.22
C ASN A 33 -2.93 16.21 -1.61
N ASN A 34 -3.23 15.43 -0.59
CA ASN A 34 -4.30 14.45 -0.55
C ASN A 34 -5.61 15.05 -1.09
N ASN A 35 -6.40 14.21 -1.75
CA ASN A 35 -7.74 14.47 -2.27
C ASN A 35 -7.81 15.20 -3.62
N SER A 36 -7.58 14.45 -4.70
CA SER A 36 -8.17 14.78 -6.01
C SER A 36 -9.26 13.77 -6.30
N GLU A 37 -10.47 14.12 -5.85
CA GLU A 37 -11.74 13.68 -6.41
C GLU A 37 -11.78 14.16 -7.87
N GLU A 38 -11.09 13.45 -8.76
CA GLU A 38 -11.30 13.59 -10.20
C GLU A 38 -12.26 12.47 -10.59
N GLU A 39 -13.53 12.82 -10.59
CA GLU A 39 -14.61 12.08 -11.22
C GLU A 39 -14.35 11.96 -12.72
N ASP A 40 -13.48 11.04 -13.14
CA ASP A 40 -13.43 10.58 -14.53
C ASP A 40 -14.56 9.54 -14.73
N TYR A 41 -15.81 10.02 -14.76
CA TYR A 41 -16.92 9.29 -15.36
C TYR A 41 -16.87 9.44 -16.90
N GLY A 42 -15.72 9.12 -17.49
CA GLY A 42 -15.57 8.91 -18.92
C GLY A 42 -16.10 7.53 -19.29
N ALA A 43 -17.37 7.47 -19.71
CA ALA A 43 -18.00 6.29 -20.31
C ALA A 43 -17.39 5.96 -21.69
N GLY A 44 -16.10 5.61 -21.70
CA GLY A 44 -15.36 5.18 -22.88
C GLY A 44 -14.31 4.17 -22.45
N ASP A 45 -14.64 2.89 -22.60
CA ASP A 45 -13.70 1.76 -22.48
C ASP A 45 -12.72 1.90 -21.31
N SER A 46 -13.24 1.83 -20.08
CA SER A 46 -12.52 2.06 -18.82
C SER A 46 -11.50 0.94 -18.56
N VAL A 47 -10.45 0.85 -19.36
CA VAL A 47 -9.31 -0.02 -19.13
C VAL A 47 -8.59 0.52 -17.89
N MET A 48 -8.87 -0.11 -16.74
CA MET A 48 -8.19 0.17 -15.48
C MET A 48 -6.68 0.13 -15.73
N THR A 49 -5.95 1.13 -15.24
CA THR A 49 -4.49 1.12 -15.30
C THR A 49 -3.97 -0.14 -14.61
N PRO A 50 -3.03 -0.89 -15.22
CA PRO A 50 -2.51 -2.12 -14.62
C PRO A 50 -2.00 -1.91 -13.19
N VAL A 51 -2.32 -2.86 -12.32
CA VAL A 51 -1.88 -2.85 -10.92
C VAL A 51 -0.36 -3.02 -10.86
N ASP A 52 0.28 -2.26 -9.97
CA ASP A 52 1.69 -2.41 -9.66
C ASP A 52 1.87 -3.54 -8.64
N VAL A 53 2.10 -4.76 -9.13
CA VAL A 53 2.17 -5.96 -8.28
C VAL A 53 3.28 -5.84 -7.23
N ASP A 54 4.42 -5.27 -7.59
CA ASP A 54 5.58 -5.17 -6.69
C ASP A 54 5.29 -4.20 -5.54
N LEU A 55 4.76 -3.00 -5.85
CA LEU A 55 4.40 -2.03 -4.82
C LEU A 55 3.30 -2.54 -3.89
N ASN A 56 2.27 -3.18 -4.45
CA ASN A 56 1.18 -3.73 -3.63
C ASN A 56 1.67 -4.92 -2.78
N LEU A 57 2.59 -5.74 -3.29
CA LEU A 57 3.16 -6.84 -2.51
C LEU A 57 3.97 -6.29 -1.33
N VAL A 58 4.88 -5.34 -1.59
CA VAL A 58 5.71 -4.74 -0.54
C VAL A 58 4.86 -3.99 0.48
N SER A 59 3.88 -3.20 0.05
CA SER A 59 2.98 -2.48 0.98
C SER A 59 2.25 -3.44 1.90
N ASN A 60 1.62 -4.48 1.34
CA ASN A 60 0.84 -5.45 2.10
C ASN A 60 1.71 -6.26 3.06
N ILE A 61 2.92 -6.64 2.66
CA ILE A 61 3.86 -7.36 3.52
C ILE A 61 4.31 -6.48 4.69
N LEU A 62 4.69 -5.21 4.42
CA LEU A 62 5.16 -4.29 5.45
C LEU A 62 4.04 -3.90 6.42
N GLU A 63 2.83 -3.68 5.93
CA GLU A 63 1.65 -3.43 6.76
C GLU A 63 1.31 -4.65 7.62
N SER A 64 1.38 -5.86 7.05
CA SER A 64 1.18 -7.12 7.78
C SER A 64 2.25 -7.34 8.85
N TYR A 65 3.51 -7.02 8.57
CA TYR A 65 4.62 -7.12 9.51
C TYR A 65 4.49 -6.10 10.65
N SER A 66 4.10 -4.87 10.33
CA SER A 66 3.83 -3.82 11.32
C SER A 66 2.65 -4.19 12.21
N SER A 67 1.60 -4.78 11.65
CA SER A 67 0.44 -5.30 12.39
C SER A 67 0.80 -6.45 13.33
N GLN A 68 1.86 -7.19 13.03
CA GLN A 68 2.45 -8.22 13.90
C GLN A 68 3.38 -7.61 14.97
N ALA A 69 3.47 -6.28 15.06
CA ALA A 69 4.42 -5.56 15.91
C ALA A 69 5.88 -5.98 15.69
N GLY A 70 6.20 -6.43 14.47
CA GLY A 70 7.51 -6.98 14.14
C GLY A 70 7.83 -8.34 14.76
N LEU A 71 6.87 -8.95 15.45
CA LEU A 71 7.03 -10.27 16.06
C LEU A 71 7.03 -11.37 14.99
N PRO A 72 7.54 -12.57 15.32
CA PRO A 72 7.46 -13.72 14.43
C PRO A 72 6.02 -14.02 14.02
N GLY A 73 5.76 -14.04 12.71
CA GLY A 73 4.45 -14.28 12.12
C GLY A 73 4.50 -14.55 10.62
N PRO A 74 3.33 -14.65 9.95
CA PRO A 74 3.27 -15.00 8.52
C PRO A 74 4.07 -14.05 7.62
N ALA A 75 4.05 -12.75 7.92
CA ALA A 75 4.75 -11.75 7.11
C ALA A 75 6.26 -11.80 7.35
N SER A 76 6.70 -11.95 8.60
CA SER A 76 8.12 -12.09 8.93
C SER A 76 8.72 -13.37 8.34
N ASN A 77 7.97 -14.48 8.36
CA ASN A 77 8.40 -15.76 7.79
C ASN A 77 8.58 -15.68 6.27
N LEU A 78 7.67 -14.97 5.58
CA LEU A 78 7.78 -14.75 4.15
C LEU A 78 9.00 -13.89 3.81
N LEU A 79 9.20 -12.78 4.52
CA LEU A 79 10.38 -11.91 4.35
C LEU A 79 11.69 -12.69 4.57
N GLN A 80 11.76 -13.48 5.64
CA GLN A 80 12.94 -14.30 5.94
C GLN A 80 13.19 -15.37 4.87
N SER A 81 12.13 -15.98 4.32
CA SER A 81 12.24 -16.93 3.21
C SER A 81 12.73 -16.26 1.91
N MET A 82 12.45 -14.96 1.75
CA MET A 82 13.00 -14.14 0.66
C MET A 82 14.42 -13.62 0.95
N GLY A 83 15.03 -13.99 2.08
CA GLY A 83 16.36 -13.50 2.48
C GLY A 83 16.37 -12.05 2.96
N VAL A 84 15.20 -11.47 3.25
CA VAL A 84 15.04 -10.10 3.71
C VAL A 84 14.87 -10.12 5.23
N GLN A 85 15.86 -9.60 5.95
CA GLN A 85 15.82 -9.45 7.41
C GLN A 85 15.53 -7.99 7.75
N LEU A 86 14.38 -7.73 8.38
CA LEU A 86 14.06 -6.39 8.90
C LEU A 86 14.69 -6.21 10.30
N PRO A 87 15.05 -4.98 10.67
CA PRO A 87 15.51 -4.67 12.02
C PRO A 87 14.39 -4.88 13.05
N ASP A 88 14.78 -5.20 14.29
CA ASP A 88 13.83 -5.31 15.39
C ASP A 88 13.07 -4.00 15.57
N ASN A 89 11.75 -4.10 15.80
CA ASN A 89 10.90 -2.96 16.06
C ASN A 89 11.13 -2.43 17.48
N THR A 90 12.20 -1.65 17.68
CA THR A 90 12.61 -1.09 18.97
C THR A 90 11.85 0.16 19.40
N ASP A 91 10.80 0.57 18.68
CA ASP A 91 10.01 1.77 18.99
C ASP A 91 9.16 1.66 20.27
N HIS A 92 9.24 0.54 20.99
CA HIS A 92 8.80 0.45 22.37
C HIS A 92 9.70 1.27 23.30
N ARG A 93 9.46 2.59 23.37
CA ARG A 93 9.91 3.43 24.49
C ARG A 93 9.30 2.84 25.77
N PRO A 94 10.09 2.31 26.72
CA PRO A 94 9.54 1.89 27.99
C PRO A 94 9.02 3.13 28.71
N THR A 95 7.72 3.19 28.96
CA THR A 95 7.14 4.17 29.88
C THR A 95 7.58 3.75 31.29
N SER A 96 8.79 4.16 31.67
CA SER A 96 9.25 4.07 33.06
C SER A 96 8.31 4.90 33.93
N LYS A 97 7.31 4.25 34.54
CA LYS A 97 6.64 4.80 35.72
C LYS A 97 7.66 4.80 36.85
N PRO A 98 8.01 5.95 37.44
CA PRO A 98 8.75 5.92 38.70
C PRO A 98 7.77 5.45 39.78
N MET A 99 7.95 4.23 40.27
CA MET A 99 7.49 3.86 41.61
C MET A 99 8.32 4.69 42.58
N LYS A 100 7.68 5.63 43.29
CA LYS A 100 8.24 6.28 44.47
C LYS A 100 7.84 5.45 45.68
N ASP A 101 8.84 5.05 46.45
CA ASP A 101 8.72 4.55 47.82
C ASP A 101 8.06 5.59 48.75
#